data_AF-A0A352NHP7-F1
#
_entry.id   AF-A0A352NHP7-F1
#
_cell.length_a   1.000
_cell.length_b   1.000
_cell.length_c   1.000
_cell.angle_alpha   90.00
_cell.angle_beta   90.00
_cell.angle_gamma   90.00
#
_symmetry.space_group_name_H-M   'P 1'
#
loop_
_entity.id
_entity.type
_entity.pdbx_description
1 polymer ?
#
loop_
_entity_poly.entity_id
_entity_poly.type
_entity_poly.pdbx_seq_one_letter_code
_entity_poly.pdbx_strand_id
1 'polypeptide(L)' 'MEEKILNICSRLFDKLTILKGYLILAKEHKKIDYSLILINEINEIDSLIREIVDTVKNND' A
#
# COMPACT_ATOMS: atom_id res chain seq x y z
N MET A 1 17.10 -0.14 12.61
CA MET A 1 16.63 -1.11 11.58
C MET A 1 15.18 -1.47 11.81
N GLU A 2 14.88 -2.09 12.96
CA GLU A 2 13.52 -2.47 13.34
C GLU A 2 12.57 -1.27 13.29
N GLU A 3 12.95 -0.11 13.83
CA GLU A 3 12.15 1.13 13.75
C GLU A 3 11.87 1.59 12.30
N LYS A 4 12.86 1.45 11.40
CA LYS A 4 12.68 1.80 9.97
C LYS A 4 11.70 0.85 9.30
N ILE A 5 11.84 -0.47 9.53
CA ILE A 5 10.93 -1.48 9.00
C ILE A 5 9.52 -1.28 9.58
N LEU A 6 9.39 -1.03 10.89
CA LEU A 6 8.12 -0.75 11.55
C LEU A 6 7.44 0.49 10.95
N ASN A 7 8.19 1.55 10.67
CA ASN A 7 7.66 2.74 10.00
C ASN A 7 7.16 2.44 8.57
N ILE A 8 7.91 1.65 7.79
CA ILE A 8 7.48 1.24 6.44
C ILE A 8 6.22 0.36 6.52
N CYS A 9 6.17 -0.57 7.48
CA CYS A 9 5.00 -1.41 7.73
C CYS A 9 3.78 -0.59 8.17
N SER A 10 3.95 0.44 9.01
CA SER A 10 2.87 1.36 9.39
C SER A 10 2.28 2.04 8.16
N ARG A 11 3.14 2.60 7.29
CA ARG A 11 2.71 3.22 6.02
C ARG A 11 2.01 2.21 5.10
N LEU A 12 2.49 0.97 5.07
CA LEU A 12 1.87 -0.11 4.30
C LEU A 12 0.46 -0.41 4.79
N PHE A 13 0.23 -0.45 6.10
CA PHE A 13 -1.10 -0.63 6.68
C PHE A 13 -2.07 0.51 6.33
N ASP A 14 -1.59 1.75 6.34
CA ASP A 14 -2.40 2.90 5.91
C ASP A 14 -2.85 2.73 4.46
N LYS A 15 -1.92 2.35 3.57
CA LYS A 15 -2.21 2.13 2.14
C LYS A 15 -3.17 0.97 1.90
N LEU A 16 -3.01 -0.14 2.63
CA LEU A 16 -3.95 -1.26 2.58
C LEU A 16 -5.35 -0.86 3.07
N THR A 17 -5.43 0.01 4.09
CA THR A 17 -6.71 0.52 4.60
C THR A 17 -7.41 1.40 3.56
N ILE A 18 -6.68 2.28 2.89
CA ILE A 18 -7.19 3.11 1.80
C ILE A 18 -7.67 2.24 0.64
N LEU A 19 -6.86 1.28 0.19
CA LEU A 19 -7.21 0.33 -0.87
C LEU A 19 -8.51 -0.42 -0.55
N LYS A 20 -8.63 -0.94 0.67
CA LYS A 20 -9.84 -1.61 1.14
C LYS A 20 -11.06 -0.70 1.08
N GLY A 21 -10.92 0.56 1.51
CA GLY A 21 -11.99 1.56 1.43
C GLY A 21 -12.49 1.77 0.01
N TYR A 22 -11.58 1.97 -0.94
CA TYR A 22 -11.96 2.14 -2.36
C TYR A 22 -12.57 0.89 -2.98
N LEU A 23 -12.14 -0.31 -2.61
CA LEU A 23 -12.76 -1.56 -3.07
C LEU A 23 -14.21 -1.70 -2.56
N ILE A 24 -14.47 -1.29 -1.33
CA ILE A 24 -15.84 -1.24 -0.78
C ILE A 24 -16.68 -0.23 -1.55
N LEU A 25 -16.15 0.98 -1.77
CA LEU A 25 -16.84 2.02 -2.54
C LEU A 25 -17.11 1.59 -3.98
N ALA A 26 -16.17 0.93 -4.65
CA ALA A 26 -16.35 0.42 -6.00
C ALA A 26 -17.46 -0.65 -6.07
N LYS A 27 -17.62 -1.45 -5.01
CA LYS A 27 -18.70 -2.43 -4.90
C LYS A 27 -20.06 -1.77 -4.70
N GLU A 28 -20.14 -0.74 -3.86
CA GLU A 28 -21.38 -0.02 -3.52
C GLU A 28 -21.81 0.99 -4.60
N HIS A 29 -20.85 1.67 -5.23
CA HIS A 29 -21.04 2.74 -6.20
C HIS A 29 -20.48 2.36 -7.57
N LYS A 30 -21.05 1.33 -8.19
CA LYS A 30 -20.63 0.79 -9.50
C LYS A 30 -20.62 1.76 -10.69
N LYS A 31 -21.17 2.98 -10.52
CA LYS A 31 -21.21 4.02 -11.55
C LYS A 31 -19.98 4.94 -11.52
N ILE A 32 -19.20 4.91 -10.46
CA ILE A 32 -17.97 5.70 -10.32
C ILE A 32 -16.80 4.79 -10.63
N ASP A 33 -15.91 5.25 -11.52
CA ASP A 33 -14.68 4.55 -11.83
C ASP A 33 -13.57 4.93 -10.83
N TYR A 34 -13.18 3.96 -10.01
CA TYR A 34 -12.10 4.09 -9.03
C TYR A 34 -10.78 3.47 -9.50
N SER A 35 -10.72 2.97 -10.74
CA SER A 35 -9.59 2.17 -11.23
C SER A 35 -8.25 2.91 -11.12
N LEU A 36 -8.22 4.20 -11.46
CA LEU A 36 -7.01 5.01 -11.37
C LEU A 36 -6.47 5.10 -9.93
N ILE A 37 -7.36 5.31 -8.96
CA ILE A 37 -7.00 5.42 -7.55
C ILE A 37 -6.51 4.06 -7.03
N LEU A 38 -7.22 2.99 -7.36
CA LEU A 38 -6.83 1.62 -6.98
C LEU A 38 -5.44 1.25 -7.53
N ILE A 39 -5.15 1.58 -8.79
CA ILE A 39 -3.83 1.36 -9.39
C ILE A 39 -2.75 2.16 -8.65
N ASN A 40 -3.02 3.42 -8.31
CA ASN A 40 -2.07 4.23 -7.56
C ASN A 40 -1.75 3.63 -6.19
N GLU A 41 -2.78 3.23 -5.41
CA GLU A 41 -2.57 2.61 -4.10
C GLU A 41 -1.81 1.28 -4.20
N ILE A 42 -2.08 0.46 -5.23
CA ILE A 42 -1.32 -0.78 -5.49
C ILE A 42 0.14 -0.50 -5.79
N ASN A 43 0.44 0.52 -6.60
CA ASN A 43 1.82 0.90 -6.92
C ASN A 43 2.58 1.40 -5.67
N GLU A 44 1.92 2.17 -4.81
CA GLU A 44 2.51 2.62 -3.55
C GLU A 44 2.77 1.45 -2.59
N ILE A 45 1.85 0.49 -2.52
CA ILE A 45 2.04 -0.77 -1.77
C ILE A 45 3.26 -1.54 -2.30
N ASP A 46 3.39 -1.72 -3.62
CA ASP A 46 4.56 -2.39 -4.22
C ASP A 46 5.86 -1.67 -3.87
N SER A 47 5.87 -0.33 -3.94
CA SER A 47 7.03 0.47 -3.56
C SER A 47 7.42 0.29 -2.09
N LEU A 48 6.45 0.24 -1.17
CA LEU A 48 6.72 0.03 0.26
C LEU A 48 7.26 -1.37 0.53
N ILE A 49 6.72 -2.40 -0.13
CA ILE A 49 7.21 -3.77 -0.01
C ILE A 49 8.65 -3.87 -0.52
N ARG A 50 8.98 -3.23 -1.65
CA ARG A 50 10.36 -3.15 -2.15
C ARG A 50 11.28 -2.44 -1.15
N GLU A 51 10.83 -1.35 -0.54
CA GLU A 51 11.60 -0.65 0.49
C GLU A 51 11.90 -1.54 1.71
N ILE A 52 10.96 -2.41 2.11
CA ILE A 52 11.19 -3.42 3.15
C ILE A 52 12.26 -4.41 2.70
N VAL A 53 12.10 -5.01 1.51
CA VAL A 53 13.03 -6.01 0.97
C VAL A 53 14.44 -5.44 0.86
N ASP A 54 14.59 -4.22 0.33
CA ASP A 54 15.89 -3.56 0.18
C ASP A 54 16.48 -3.20 1.54
N THR A 55 15.67 -2.77 2.50
CA THR A 55 16.13 -2.50 3.87
C THR A 55 16.63 -3.78 4.55
N VAL A 56 16.01 -4.93 4.29
CA VAL A 56 16.47 -6.23 4.81
C VAL A 56 17.77 -6.67 4.11
N LYS A 57 17.81 -6.61 2.77
CA LYS A 57 18.97 -7.06 1.96
C LYS A 57 20.24 -6.24 2.15
N ASN A 58 20.13 -4.93 2.34
CA ASN A 58 21.29 -4.06 2.54
C ASN A 58 21.95 -4.22 3.93
N ASN A 59 21.56 -5.26 4.69
CA ASN A 59 22.14 -5.61 5.99
C ASN A 59 22.73 -7.05 6.03
N ASP A 60 22.82 -7.75 4.90
CA ASP A 60 23.68 -8.94 4.71
C ASP A 60 25.07 -8.52 4.20
#